data_AF-C4K430-F1
#
_entry.id   AF-C4K430-F1
#
_cell.length_a   1.000
_cell.length_b   1.000
_cell.length_c   1.000
_cell.angle_alpha   90.00
_cell.angle_beta   90.00
_cell.angle_gamma   90.00
#
_symmetry.space_group_name_H-M   'P 1'
#
loop_
_entity.id
_entity.type
_entity.pdbx_description
1 polymer ?
#
loop_
_entity_poly.entity_id
_entity_poly.type
_entity_poly.pdbx_seq_one_letter_code
_entity_poly.pdbx_strand_id
1 'polypeptide(L)'
;MRGNSHVRFLREWALAACLPNQSRPEKLMAFRLMRYAVAAMQRHLEQGNDTLPVVIPLLFYHGTTSHYPYSTKWLDCFCEPELAATVYQQAFPLVDITTIPDEEILTHRRVALLQLVQKHIRTRDMLELAVELANLIERWQYSKEQCKSLLYYIAQVGNTIDGEGFIRTLAEKAPTYREDFMTIAEQLEAKGEARGEARGYQLGRQDGVKEATRQLARQLLSDGVARENIKRYTYLSDSELDKLLA
;
A
#
# COMPACT_ATOMS: atom_id res chain seq x y z
N MET A 1 -16.37 19.69 8.20
CA MET A 1 -15.92 20.95 8.84
C MET A 1 -16.01 20.83 10.35
N ARG A 2 -14.93 21.28 11.03
CA ARG A 2 -14.76 21.67 12.44
C ARG A 2 -15.09 20.65 13.54
N GLY A 3 -14.08 19.84 13.88
CA GLY A 3 -13.83 19.45 15.26
C GLY A 3 -12.50 20.07 15.67
N ASN A 4 -12.54 21.20 16.38
CA ASN A 4 -11.36 21.80 17.01
C ASN A 4 -10.90 20.87 18.15
N SER A 5 -10.12 19.85 17.82
CA SER A 5 -9.27 19.19 18.80
C SER A 5 -8.01 20.04 18.95
N HIS A 6 -7.87 20.71 20.08
CA HIS A 6 -6.63 21.37 20.43
C HIS A 6 -5.70 20.33 21.06
N VAL A 7 -4.58 20.07 20.39
CA VAL A 7 -3.48 19.26 20.93
C VAL A 7 -2.48 20.22 21.55
N ARG A 8 -2.16 20.04 22.83
CA ARG A 8 -1.21 20.91 23.54
C ARG A 8 -0.14 20.06 24.23
N PHE A 9 1.12 20.44 24.09
CA PHE A 9 2.20 19.84 24.86
C PHE A 9 2.01 20.14 26.34
N LEU A 10 1.96 19.08 27.16
CA LEU A 10 2.02 19.18 28.62
C LEU A 10 3.47 19.06 29.11
N ARG A 11 4.28 18.20 28.48
CA ARG A 11 5.74 18.01 28.63
C ARG A 11 6.33 17.45 27.33
N GLU A 12 7.66 17.33 27.22
CA GLU A 12 8.36 16.75 26.03
C GLU A 12 7.79 15.40 25.57
N TRP A 13 7.27 14.59 26.50
CA TRP A 13 6.78 13.22 26.25
C TRP A 13 5.26 13.06 26.36
N ALA A 14 4.52 14.14 26.59
CA ALA A 14 3.07 14.08 26.86
C ALA A 14 2.28 15.18 26.15
N LEU A 15 1.25 14.77 25.40
CA LEU A 15 0.30 15.63 24.71
C LEU A 15 -1.08 15.52 25.36
N ALA A 16 -1.77 16.64 25.56
CA ALA A 16 -3.20 16.64 25.84
C ALA A 16 -3.97 16.72 24.52
N ALA A 17 -4.87 15.78 24.27
CA ALA A 17 -5.85 15.86 23.19
C ALA A 17 -7.21 16.20 23.79
N CYS A 18 -7.64 17.44 23.60
CA CYS A 18 -8.83 17.97 24.24
C CYS A 18 -10.00 18.07 23.24
N LEU A 19 -11.19 17.64 23.67
CA LEU A 19 -12.46 18.02 23.06
C LEU A 19 -13.15 19.08 23.94
N PRO A 20 -12.94 20.38 23.65
CA PRO A 20 -13.35 21.44 24.56
C PRO A 20 -14.83 21.84 24.45
N ASN A 21 -15.55 21.38 23.43
CA ASN A 21 -16.89 21.91 23.12
C ASN A 21 -17.94 20.80 22.92
N GLN A 22 -18.10 19.93 23.93
CA GLN A 22 -19.10 18.86 23.91
C GLN A 22 -20.29 19.20 24.83
N SER A 23 -21.40 19.64 24.22
CA SER A 23 -22.64 20.00 24.91
C SER A 23 -23.69 18.87 24.92
N ARG A 24 -23.64 17.94 23.97
CA ARG A 24 -24.55 16.78 23.92
C ARG A 24 -23.83 15.53 24.38
N PRO A 25 -24.41 14.72 25.29
CA PRO A 25 -23.78 13.45 25.66
C PRO A 25 -23.83 12.48 24.46
N GLU A 26 -22.72 11.79 24.19
CA GLU A 26 -22.57 10.82 23.09
C GLU A 26 -22.15 9.46 23.63
N LYS A 27 -22.88 8.39 23.27
CA LYS A 27 -22.64 7.03 23.78
C LYS A 27 -21.23 6.50 23.46
N LEU A 28 -20.69 6.86 22.29
CA LEU A 28 -19.37 6.41 21.82
C LEU A 28 -18.27 7.48 22.00
N MET A 29 -18.46 8.41 22.94
CA MET A 29 -17.49 9.49 23.19
C MET A 29 -16.09 8.97 23.55
N ALA A 30 -16.00 7.88 24.32
CA ALA A 30 -14.72 7.28 24.67
C ALA A 30 -13.95 6.75 23.44
N PHE A 31 -14.64 6.11 22.48
CA PHE A 31 -14.03 5.72 21.21
C PHE A 31 -13.59 6.93 20.38
N ARG A 32 -14.40 7.99 20.37
CA ARG A 32 -14.06 9.24 19.68
C ARG A 32 -12.81 9.90 20.26
N LEU A 33 -12.66 9.92 21.59
CA LEU A 33 -11.45 10.39 22.27
C LEU A 33 -10.22 9.56 21.90
N MET A 34 -10.35 8.23 21.87
CA MET A 34 -9.29 7.32 21.44
C MET A 34 -8.82 7.62 20.02
N ARG A 35 -9.76 7.85 19.08
CA ARG A 35 -9.44 8.25 17.71
C ARG A 35 -8.63 9.54 17.65
N TYR A 36 -8.95 10.53 18.49
CA TYR A 36 -8.17 11.78 18.54
C TYR A 36 -6.79 11.58 19.16
N ALA A 37 -6.66 10.72 20.17
CA ALA A 37 -5.37 10.37 20.75
C ALA A 37 -4.45 9.73 19.70
N VAL A 38 -4.95 8.72 18.97
CA VAL A 38 -4.22 8.08 17.86
C VAL A 38 -3.90 9.06 16.73
N ALA A 39 -4.81 9.97 16.38
CA ALA A 39 -4.53 10.98 15.36
C ALA A 39 -3.44 11.98 15.80
N ALA A 40 -3.37 12.33 17.09
CA ALA A 40 -2.31 13.17 17.63
C ALA A 40 -0.96 12.44 17.62
N MET A 41 -0.94 11.16 17.99
CA MET A 41 0.23 10.27 17.88
C MET A 41 0.74 10.20 16.43
N GLN A 42 -0.15 9.99 15.46
CA GLN A 42 0.20 9.94 14.04
C GLN A 42 0.84 11.23 13.54
N ARG A 43 0.26 12.39 13.88
CA ARG A 43 0.82 13.70 13.51
C ARG A 43 2.22 13.92 14.09
N HIS A 44 2.50 13.37 15.27
CA HIS A 44 3.82 13.46 15.87
C HIS A 44 4.86 12.67 15.05
N LEU A 45 4.52 11.48 14.55
CA LEU A 45 5.39 10.72 13.65
C LEU A 45 5.60 11.43 12.30
N GLU A 46 4.55 12.04 11.74
CA GLU A 46 4.61 12.80 10.48
C GLU A 46 5.54 14.04 10.56
N GLN A 47 5.86 14.50 11.76
CA GLN A 47 6.84 15.58 12.00
C GLN A 47 8.30 15.09 12.00
N GLY A 48 8.54 13.80 11.77
CA GLY A 48 9.87 13.20 11.72
C GLY A 48 10.36 12.63 13.06
N ASN A 49 9.50 12.55 14.08
CA ASN A 49 9.82 11.87 15.33
C ASN A 49 9.71 10.34 15.15
N ASP A 50 10.50 9.59 15.90
CA ASP A 50 10.67 8.14 15.78
C ASP A 50 9.89 7.33 16.84
N THR A 51 9.34 8.00 17.86
CA THR A 51 8.64 7.38 18.99
C THR A 51 7.26 8.00 19.21
N LEU A 52 6.37 7.27 19.89
CA LEU A 52 5.03 7.76 20.20
C LEU A 52 5.00 8.55 21.51
N PRO A 53 4.31 9.72 21.56
CA PRO A 53 4.09 10.43 22.81
C PRO A 53 2.91 9.81 23.57
N VAL A 54 2.90 9.98 24.90
CA VAL A 54 1.71 9.65 25.68
C VAL A 54 0.66 10.75 25.43
N VAL A 55 -0.49 10.38 24.86
CA VAL A 55 -1.59 11.32 24.64
C VAL A 55 -2.67 11.10 25.69
N ILE A 56 -2.98 12.14 26.47
CA ILE A 56 -4.05 12.14 27.47
C ILE A 56 -5.33 12.66 26.81
N PRO A 57 -6.32 11.79 26.54
CA PRO A 57 -7.62 12.23 26.05
C PRO A 57 -8.41 12.91 27.18
N LEU A 58 -8.80 14.16 26.96
CA LEU A 58 -9.61 14.93 27.92
C LEU A 58 -10.94 15.36 27.29
N LEU A 59 -12.03 15.08 28.00
CA LEU A 59 -13.39 15.50 27.65
C LEU A 59 -13.84 16.62 28.59
N PHE A 60 -14.06 17.81 28.04
CA PHE A 60 -14.77 18.86 28.75
C PHE A 60 -16.23 18.84 28.33
N TYR A 61 -17.08 18.25 29.17
CA TYR A 61 -18.51 18.18 28.96
C TYR A 61 -19.22 19.32 29.72
N HIS A 62 -20.07 20.05 29.01
CA HIS A 62 -20.80 21.21 29.52
C HIS A 62 -22.27 21.19 29.05
N GLY A 63 -22.86 19.99 28.98
CA GLY A 63 -24.26 19.80 28.62
C GLY A 63 -25.22 20.04 29.78
N THR A 64 -26.52 19.98 29.47
CA THR A 64 -27.60 20.21 30.46
C THR A 64 -27.89 18.97 31.31
N THR A 65 -27.56 17.76 30.86
CA THR A 65 -27.67 16.54 31.66
C THR A 65 -26.52 16.47 32.66
N SER A 66 -26.85 16.52 33.97
CA SER A 66 -25.86 16.46 35.04
C SER A 66 -25.56 15.02 35.47
N HIS A 67 -24.27 14.81 35.77
CA HIS A 67 -23.46 13.62 35.50
C HIS A 67 -23.49 13.17 34.04
N TYR A 68 -22.30 13.04 33.46
CA TYR A 68 -22.17 12.53 32.10
C TYR A 68 -22.66 11.07 32.05
N PRO A 69 -23.65 10.73 31.20
CA PRO A 69 -24.40 9.47 31.33
C PRO A 69 -23.74 8.25 30.67
N TYR A 70 -22.58 8.41 30.02
CA TYR A 70 -21.92 7.34 29.27
C TYR A 70 -20.52 7.05 29.78
N SER A 71 -20.03 5.82 29.57
CA SER A 71 -18.67 5.44 29.97
C SER A 71 -17.61 6.27 29.24
N THR A 72 -16.54 6.62 29.96
CA THR A 72 -15.31 7.23 29.41
C THR A 72 -14.24 6.19 29.10
N LYS A 73 -14.46 4.90 29.42
CA LYS A 73 -13.58 3.79 29.08
C LYS A 73 -13.93 3.27 27.69
N TRP A 74 -12.99 3.39 26.76
CA TRP A 74 -13.25 3.09 25.34
C TRP A 74 -13.60 1.62 25.07
N LEU A 75 -13.11 0.68 25.87
CA LEU A 75 -13.46 -0.74 25.75
C LEU A 75 -14.94 -1.03 26.05
N ASP A 76 -15.61 -0.16 26.83
CA ASP A 76 -17.04 -0.31 27.11
C ASP A 76 -17.90 0.06 25.88
N CYS A 77 -17.28 0.55 24.80
CA CYS A 77 -17.96 0.82 23.53
C CYS A 77 -18.18 -0.45 22.68
N PHE A 78 -17.53 -1.56 22.98
CA PHE A 78 -17.72 -2.83 22.27
C PHE A 78 -18.97 -3.57 22.75
N CYS A 79 -19.56 -4.40 21.89
CA CYS A 79 -20.64 -5.31 22.28
C CYS A 79 -20.20 -6.29 23.38
N GLU A 80 -18.92 -6.70 23.37
CA GLU A 80 -18.31 -7.61 24.35
C GLU A 80 -17.02 -6.99 24.92
N PRO A 81 -17.11 -6.15 25.98
CA PRO A 81 -15.95 -5.44 26.53
C PRO A 81 -14.83 -6.35 27.06
N GLU A 82 -15.18 -7.53 27.59
CA GLU A 82 -14.22 -8.51 28.10
C GLU A 82 -13.39 -9.12 26.96
N LEU A 83 -14.04 -9.51 25.85
CA LEU A 83 -13.36 -9.97 24.64
C LEU A 83 -12.50 -8.86 24.02
N ALA A 84 -12.99 -7.61 24.00
CA ALA A 84 -12.18 -6.49 23.52
C ALA A 84 -10.93 -6.28 24.39
N ALA A 85 -11.02 -6.44 25.71
CA ALA A 85 -9.87 -6.36 26.59
C ALA A 85 -8.82 -7.42 26.26
N THR A 86 -9.23 -8.67 25.96
CA THR A 86 -8.28 -9.71 25.53
C THR A 86 -7.62 -9.41 24.20
N VAL A 87 -8.17 -8.54 23.34
CA VAL A 87 -7.52 -8.17 22.07
C VAL A 87 -6.62 -6.95 22.23
N TYR A 88 -7.08 -5.93 22.95
CA TYR A 88 -6.46 -4.60 22.91
C TYR A 88 -5.59 -4.25 24.14
N GLN A 89 -5.55 -5.10 25.18
CA GLN A 89 -4.70 -4.90 26.35
C GLN A 89 -3.46 -5.82 26.38
N GLN A 90 -3.29 -6.67 25.37
CA GLN A 90 -2.13 -7.53 25.20
C GLN A 90 -1.39 -7.21 23.91
N ALA A 91 -0.22 -7.84 23.72
CA ALA A 91 0.46 -7.80 22.44
C ALA A 91 -0.45 -8.36 21.33
N PHE A 92 -0.49 -7.69 20.18
CA PHE A 92 -1.26 -8.19 19.06
C PHE A 92 -0.70 -9.54 18.59
N PRO A 93 -1.56 -10.52 18.27
CA PRO A 93 -1.11 -11.81 17.80
C PRO A 93 -0.33 -11.65 16.49
N LEU A 94 0.90 -12.16 16.46
CA LEU A 94 1.72 -12.26 15.25
C LEU A 94 1.63 -13.69 14.72
N VAL A 95 1.17 -13.85 13.49
CA VAL A 95 1.25 -15.12 12.77
C VAL A 95 2.47 -15.05 11.84
N ASP A 96 3.60 -15.56 12.32
CA ASP A 96 4.82 -15.65 11.52
C ASP A 96 4.77 -16.85 10.59
N ILE A 97 4.27 -16.62 9.36
CA ILE A 97 4.16 -17.67 8.34
C ILE A 97 5.51 -18.23 7.90
N THR A 98 6.62 -17.55 8.18
CA THR A 98 7.96 -17.99 7.75
C THR A 98 8.43 -19.22 8.53
N THR A 99 7.96 -19.38 9.77
CA THR A 99 8.34 -20.49 10.65
C THR A 99 7.40 -21.69 10.54
N ILE A 100 6.21 -21.52 9.96
CA ILE A 100 5.19 -22.58 9.85
C ILE A 100 5.55 -23.50 8.66
N PRO A 101 5.71 -24.83 8.84
CA PRO A 101 5.95 -25.76 7.74
C PRO A 101 4.87 -25.73 6.65
N ASP A 102 5.24 -26.01 5.40
CA ASP A 102 4.28 -25.97 4.28
C ASP A 102 3.16 -26.99 4.47
N GLU A 103 3.48 -28.17 5.02
CA GLU A 103 2.53 -29.24 5.33
C GLU A 103 1.49 -28.80 6.37
N GLU A 104 1.90 -28.01 7.36
CA GLU A 104 1.01 -27.43 8.35
C GLU A 104 0.13 -26.35 7.73
N ILE A 105 0.71 -25.46 6.91
CA ILE A 105 -0.05 -24.42 6.18
C ILE A 105 -1.16 -25.05 5.34
N LEU A 106 -0.90 -26.17 4.65
CA LEU A 106 -1.88 -26.88 3.83
C LEU A 106 -3.11 -27.36 4.64
N THR A 107 -3.03 -27.44 5.97
CA THR A 107 -4.16 -27.77 6.85
C THR A 107 -5.07 -26.57 7.17
N HIS A 108 -4.63 -25.33 6.93
CA HIS A 108 -5.32 -24.08 7.29
C HIS A 108 -6.51 -23.71 6.37
N ARG A 109 -7.07 -24.71 5.69
CA ARG A 109 -8.26 -24.61 4.83
C ARG A 109 -8.15 -23.47 3.80
N ARG A 110 -9.11 -22.53 3.78
CA ARG A 110 -9.17 -21.40 2.84
C ARG A 110 -8.06 -20.37 3.02
N VAL A 111 -7.37 -20.37 4.16
CA VAL A 111 -6.30 -19.38 4.43
C VAL A 111 -4.94 -19.89 3.92
N ALA A 112 -4.81 -21.21 3.73
CA ALA A 112 -3.60 -21.88 3.24
C ALA A 112 -3.08 -21.27 1.93
N LEU A 113 -3.98 -20.94 0.99
CA LEU A 113 -3.60 -20.40 -0.31
C LEU A 113 -2.85 -19.07 -0.18
N LEU A 114 -3.40 -18.14 0.59
CA LEU A 114 -2.76 -16.85 0.81
C LEU A 114 -1.47 -17.00 1.63
N GLN A 115 -1.44 -17.90 2.62
CA GLN A 115 -0.26 -18.14 3.43
C GLN A 115 0.91 -18.71 2.62
N LEU A 116 0.68 -19.73 1.78
CA LEU A 116 1.73 -20.29 0.92
C LEU A 116 2.26 -19.25 -0.06
N VAL A 117 1.37 -18.50 -0.72
CA VAL A 117 1.79 -17.42 -1.61
C VAL A 117 2.61 -16.40 -0.83
N GLN A 118 2.11 -15.86 0.28
CA GLN A 118 2.82 -14.84 1.05
C GLN A 118 4.17 -15.31 1.60
N LYS A 119 4.26 -16.57 2.03
CA LYS A 119 5.50 -17.16 2.55
C LYS A 119 6.59 -17.22 1.48
N HIS A 120 6.20 -17.56 0.25
CA HIS A 120 7.15 -17.91 -0.80
C HIS A 120 7.31 -16.87 -1.91
N ILE A 121 6.43 -15.85 -1.97
CA ILE A 121 6.36 -14.89 -3.08
C ILE A 121 7.69 -14.21 -3.43
N ARG A 122 8.60 -14.09 -2.46
CA ARG A 122 9.94 -13.49 -2.62
C ARG A 122 11.10 -14.48 -2.56
N THR A 123 10.86 -15.73 -2.18
CA THR A 123 11.92 -16.70 -1.83
C THR A 123 11.98 -17.89 -2.77
N ARG A 124 10.91 -18.17 -3.53
CA ARG A 124 10.85 -19.27 -4.50
C ARG A 124 10.32 -18.81 -5.86
N ASP A 125 10.53 -19.62 -6.88
CA ASP A 125 9.80 -19.49 -8.14
C ASP A 125 8.34 -19.92 -7.92
N MET A 126 7.39 -19.08 -8.32
CA MET A 126 5.97 -19.37 -8.18
C MET A 126 5.51 -20.57 -8.99
N LEU A 127 6.24 -20.93 -10.06
CA LEU A 127 6.00 -22.14 -10.83
C LEU A 127 6.14 -23.42 -9.98
N GLU A 128 7.09 -23.44 -9.03
CA GLU A 128 7.29 -24.58 -8.13
C GLU A 128 6.07 -24.86 -7.25
N LEU A 129 5.24 -23.85 -7.00
CA LEU A 129 4.04 -23.95 -6.17
C LEU A 129 2.75 -24.10 -6.98
N ALA A 130 2.83 -24.04 -8.32
CA ALA A 130 1.64 -23.98 -9.17
C ALA A 130 0.68 -25.15 -8.93
N VAL A 131 1.21 -26.36 -8.70
CA VAL A 131 0.41 -27.55 -8.44
C VAL A 131 -0.32 -27.44 -7.10
N GLU A 132 0.38 -27.06 -6.02
CA GLU A 132 -0.22 -26.87 -4.70
C GLU A 132 -1.28 -25.76 -4.71
N LEU A 133 -0.99 -24.63 -5.35
CA LEU A 133 -1.91 -23.51 -5.45
C LEU A 133 -3.18 -23.90 -6.20
N ALA A 134 -3.07 -24.58 -7.34
CA ALA A 134 -4.23 -25.07 -8.06
C ALA A 134 -5.04 -26.09 -7.27
N ASN A 135 -4.39 -27.04 -6.61
CA ASN A 135 -5.07 -28.03 -5.76
C ASN A 135 -5.86 -27.34 -4.64
N LEU A 136 -5.29 -26.29 -4.02
CA LEU A 136 -5.99 -25.49 -3.02
C LEU A 136 -7.16 -24.72 -3.62
N ILE A 137 -6.99 -24.13 -4.81
CA ILE A 137 -8.04 -23.38 -5.49
C ILE A 137 -9.23 -24.29 -5.80
N GLU A 138 -8.97 -25.44 -6.41
CA GLU A 138 -9.98 -26.44 -6.77
C GLU A 138 -10.68 -27.01 -5.53
N ARG A 139 -9.92 -27.36 -4.48
CA ARG A 139 -10.47 -27.96 -3.27
C ARG A 139 -11.40 -27.02 -2.49
N TRP A 140 -11.02 -25.74 -2.40
CA TRP A 140 -11.71 -24.78 -1.54
C TRP A 140 -12.65 -23.83 -2.27
N GLN A 141 -12.77 -23.98 -3.59
CA GLN A 141 -13.74 -23.30 -4.45
C GLN A 141 -13.78 -21.78 -4.19
N TYR A 142 -12.63 -21.11 -4.39
CA TYR A 142 -12.53 -19.65 -4.24
C TYR A 142 -13.36 -18.91 -5.30
N SER A 143 -13.80 -17.70 -4.98
CA SER A 143 -14.48 -16.87 -5.99
C SER A 143 -13.52 -16.47 -7.11
N LYS A 144 -14.06 -16.24 -8.31
CA LYS A 144 -13.30 -15.75 -9.47
C LYS A 144 -12.53 -14.46 -9.16
N GLU A 145 -13.13 -13.57 -8.38
CA GLU A 145 -12.52 -12.30 -7.93
C GLU A 145 -11.32 -12.52 -7.00
N GLN A 146 -11.39 -13.53 -6.12
CA GLN A 146 -10.26 -13.91 -5.26
C GLN A 146 -9.11 -14.50 -6.08
N CYS A 147 -9.41 -15.42 -7.01
CA CYS A 147 -8.41 -15.99 -7.91
C CYS A 147 -7.74 -14.91 -8.76
N LYS A 148 -8.54 -14.01 -9.33
CA LYS A 148 -8.06 -12.83 -10.07
C LYS A 148 -7.13 -11.99 -9.22
N SER A 149 -7.57 -11.57 -8.04
CA SER A 149 -6.76 -10.72 -7.14
C SER A 149 -5.43 -11.39 -6.76
N LEU A 150 -5.46 -12.70 -6.50
CA LEU A 150 -4.26 -13.46 -6.19
C LEU A 150 -3.27 -13.52 -7.37
N LEU A 151 -3.77 -13.80 -8.58
CA LEU A 151 -2.93 -13.84 -9.78
C LEU A 151 -2.35 -12.48 -10.14
N TYR A 152 -3.12 -11.40 -9.98
CA TYR A 152 -2.59 -10.04 -10.14
C TYR A 152 -1.50 -9.72 -9.11
N TYR A 153 -1.69 -10.16 -7.86
CA TYR A 153 -0.66 -10.02 -6.84
C TYR A 153 0.61 -10.80 -7.22
N ILE A 154 0.47 -12.06 -7.61
CA ILE A 154 1.58 -12.91 -8.04
C ILE A 154 2.32 -12.31 -9.24
N ALA A 155 1.61 -11.87 -10.27
CA ALA A 155 2.22 -11.23 -11.44
C ALA A 155 2.93 -9.90 -11.12
N GLN A 156 2.54 -9.22 -10.04
CA GLN A 156 3.12 -7.93 -9.67
C GLN A 156 4.39 -8.06 -8.81
N VAL A 157 4.43 -9.01 -7.88
CA VAL A 157 5.51 -9.12 -6.89
C VAL A 157 6.20 -10.48 -6.86
N GLY A 158 5.60 -11.50 -7.46
CA GLY A 158 6.15 -12.85 -7.50
C GLY A 158 7.27 -12.96 -8.51
N ASN A 159 8.22 -13.84 -8.20
CA ASN A 159 9.25 -14.24 -9.15
C ASN A 159 8.81 -15.52 -9.87
N THR A 160 8.92 -15.53 -11.19
CA THR A 160 8.79 -16.76 -11.97
C THR A 160 9.55 -16.68 -13.27
N ILE A 161 10.27 -17.75 -13.61
CA ILE A 161 11.00 -17.85 -14.88
C ILE A 161 10.09 -18.17 -16.07
N ASP A 162 8.91 -18.74 -15.83
CA ASP A 162 7.96 -19.16 -16.85
C ASP A 162 6.51 -18.92 -16.39
N GLY A 163 6.03 -17.68 -16.62
CA GLY A 163 4.66 -17.27 -16.27
C GLY A 163 3.58 -18.00 -17.07
N GLU A 164 3.85 -18.36 -18.33
CA GLU A 164 2.92 -19.14 -19.15
C GLU A 164 2.80 -20.57 -18.62
N GLY A 165 3.92 -21.19 -18.26
CA GLY A 165 3.97 -22.48 -17.59
C GLY A 165 3.19 -22.47 -16.28
N PHE A 166 3.31 -21.40 -15.50
CA PHE A 166 2.57 -21.23 -14.26
C PHE A 166 1.05 -21.24 -14.50
N ILE A 167 0.56 -20.41 -15.44
CA ILE A 167 -0.86 -20.37 -15.79
C ILE A 167 -1.35 -21.71 -16.35
N ARG A 168 -0.54 -22.37 -17.20
CA ARG A 168 -0.87 -23.68 -17.78
C ARG A 168 -1.04 -24.73 -16.68
N THR A 169 -0.09 -24.81 -15.74
CA THR A 169 -0.19 -25.76 -14.61
C THR A 169 -1.40 -25.47 -13.74
N LEU A 170 -1.73 -24.20 -13.51
CA LEU A 170 -2.95 -23.85 -12.78
C LEU A 170 -4.21 -24.36 -13.50
N ALA A 171 -4.30 -24.11 -14.80
CA ALA A 171 -5.42 -24.53 -15.65
C ALA A 171 -5.55 -26.06 -15.83
N GLU A 172 -4.46 -26.80 -15.71
CA GLU A 172 -4.44 -28.26 -15.75
C GLU A 172 -4.86 -28.88 -14.41
N LYS A 173 -4.45 -28.30 -13.29
CA LYS A 173 -4.67 -28.85 -11.95
C LYS A 173 -5.94 -28.34 -11.27
N ALA A 174 -6.48 -27.21 -11.72
CA ALA A 174 -7.76 -26.66 -11.29
C ALA A 174 -8.70 -26.47 -12.50
N PRO A 175 -9.24 -27.56 -13.07
CA PRO A 175 -10.03 -27.53 -14.30
C PRO A 175 -11.30 -26.67 -14.18
N THR A 176 -11.89 -26.54 -12.98
CA THR A 176 -13.06 -25.68 -12.76
C THR A 176 -12.77 -24.21 -13.09
N TYR A 177 -11.51 -23.79 -12.99
CA TYR A 177 -11.07 -22.41 -13.16
C TYR A 177 -10.32 -22.16 -14.48
N ARG A 178 -10.27 -23.14 -15.37
CA ARG A 178 -9.46 -23.07 -16.61
C ARG A 178 -9.73 -21.81 -17.41
N GLU A 179 -11.00 -21.55 -17.75
CA GLU A 179 -11.39 -20.36 -18.52
C GLU A 179 -11.08 -19.06 -17.78
N ASP A 180 -11.25 -19.07 -16.45
CA ASP A 180 -10.94 -17.90 -15.61
C ASP A 180 -9.45 -17.59 -15.64
N PHE A 181 -8.58 -18.60 -15.53
CA PHE A 181 -7.13 -18.40 -15.60
C PHE A 181 -6.66 -17.91 -16.97
N MET A 182 -7.22 -18.46 -18.06
CA MET A 182 -6.90 -17.99 -19.42
C MET A 182 -7.32 -16.52 -19.59
N THR A 183 -8.53 -16.19 -19.17
CA THR A 183 -9.03 -14.80 -19.23
C THR A 183 -8.16 -13.86 -18.38
N ILE A 184 -7.70 -14.30 -17.21
CA ILE A 184 -6.83 -13.48 -16.35
C ILE A 184 -5.45 -13.31 -17.00
N ALA A 185 -4.90 -14.35 -17.63
CA ALA A 185 -3.63 -14.28 -18.34
C ALA A 185 -3.69 -13.29 -19.51
N GLU A 186 -4.72 -13.37 -20.36
CA GLU A 186 -4.95 -12.41 -21.45
C GLU A 186 -5.04 -10.96 -20.93
N GLN A 187 -5.76 -10.74 -19.81
CA GLN A 187 -5.85 -9.42 -19.19
C GLN A 187 -4.51 -8.93 -18.65
N LEU A 188 -3.68 -9.82 -18.09
CA LEU A 188 -2.36 -9.49 -17.60
C LEU A 188 -1.40 -9.12 -18.75
N GLU A 189 -1.46 -9.87 -19.84
CA GLU A 189 -0.71 -9.61 -21.07
C GLU A 189 -1.09 -8.25 -21.68
N ALA A 190 -2.37 -8.00 -21.95
CA ALA A 190 -2.85 -6.73 -22.50
C ALA A 190 -2.48 -5.53 -21.60
N LYS A 191 -2.53 -5.72 -20.27
CA LYS A 191 -2.09 -4.68 -19.32
C LYS A 191 -0.56 -4.48 -19.35
N GLY A 192 0.20 -5.56 -19.57
CA GLY A 192 1.64 -5.53 -19.79
C GLY A 192 2.01 -4.73 -21.04
N GLU A 193 1.36 -5.05 -22.16
CA GLU A 193 1.53 -4.36 -23.45
C GLU A 193 1.20 -2.87 -23.32
N ALA A 194 0.02 -2.52 -22.81
CA ALA A 194 -0.38 -1.12 -22.64
C ALA A 194 0.60 -0.34 -21.74
N ARG A 195 1.15 -0.97 -20.70
CA ARG A 195 2.21 -0.38 -19.88
C ARG A 195 3.52 -0.22 -20.64
N GLY A 196 3.88 -1.21 -21.46
CA GLY A 196 5.05 -1.18 -22.33
C GLY A 196 4.97 -0.05 -23.34
N GLU A 197 3.86 0.07 -24.06
CA GLU A 197 3.59 1.15 -25.02
C GLU A 197 3.63 2.52 -24.36
N ALA A 198 2.95 2.69 -23.21
CA ALA A 198 2.95 3.96 -22.49
C ALA A 198 4.37 4.37 -22.06
N ARG A 199 5.17 3.43 -21.55
CA ARG A 199 6.58 3.67 -21.19
C ARG A 199 7.42 3.98 -22.41
N GLY A 200 7.27 3.21 -23.48
CA GLY A 200 7.99 3.40 -24.74
C GLY A 200 7.69 4.76 -25.38
N TYR A 201 6.41 5.16 -25.39
CA TYR A 201 5.99 6.47 -25.87
C TYR A 201 6.59 7.61 -25.04
N GLN A 202 6.58 7.49 -23.70
CA GLN A 202 7.16 8.50 -22.82
C GLN A 202 8.68 8.63 -23.01
N LEU A 203 9.39 7.49 -23.06
CA LEU A 203 10.84 7.48 -23.27
C LEU A 203 11.20 8.01 -24.66
N GLY A 204 10.52 7.54 -25.70
CA GLY A 204 10.71 8.01 -27.08
C GLY A 204 10.40 9.50 -27.25
N ARG A 205 9.38 10.02 -26.55
CA ARG A 205 9.10 11.47 -26.54
C ARG A 205 10.22 12.26 -25.84
N GLN A 206 10.74 11.78 -24.72
CA GLN A 206 11.84 12.45 -24.02
C GLN A 206 13.12 12.45 -24.86
N ASP A 207 13.45 11.30 -25.47
CA ASP A 207 14.63 11.17 -26.32
C ASP A 207 14.49 11.97 -27.61
N GLY A 208 13.31 11.97 -28.24
CA GLY A 208 13.02 12.78 -29.41
C GLY A 208 13.14 14.29 -29.15
N VAL A 209 12.64 14.78 -28.01
CA VAL A 209 12.82 16.18 -27.60
C VAL A 209 14.29 16.52 -27.38
N LYS A 210 15.05 15.65 -26.69
CA LYS A 210 16.49 15.85 -26.48
C LYS A 210 17.25 15.87 -27.80
N GLU A 211 16.95 14.95 -28.71
CA GLU A 211 17.62 14.86 -30.01
C GLU A 211 17.28 16.05 -30.90
N ALA A 212 16.01 16.46 -30.99
CA ALA A 212 15.63 17.66 -31.72
C ALA A 212 16.31 18.92 -31.15
N THR A 213 16.43 19.02 -29.82
CA THR A 213 17.15 20.12 -29.15
C THR A 213 18.63 20.14 -29.51
N ARG A 214 19.29 18.97 -29.55
CA ARG A 214 20.68 18.83 -29.97
C ARG A 214 20.88 19.16 -31.44
N GLN A 215 19.99 18.72 -32.32
CA GLN A 215 20.03 19.02 -33.75
C GLN A 215 19.87 20.52 -34.00
N LEU A 216 18.91 21.16 -33.33
CA LEU A 216 18.75 22.61 -33.39
C LEU A 216 20.01 23.34 -32.88
N ALA A 217 20.58 22.90 -31.75
CA ALA A 217 21.81 23.49 -31.23
C ALA A 217 22.99 23.36 -32.20
N ARG A 218 23.14 22.21 -32.89
CA ARG A 218 24.16 22.03 -33.94
C ARG A 218 23.98 23.02 -35.11
N GLN A 219 22.74 23.21 -35.57
CA GLN A 219 22.43 24.18 -36.64
C GLN A 219 22.72 25.62 -36.21
N LEU A 220 22.31 26.01 -35.00
CA LEU A 220 22.59 27.35 -34.48
C LEU A 220 24.10 27.60 -34.30
N LEU A 221 24.86 26.58 -33.92
CA LEU A 221 26.33 26.66 -33.86
C LEU A 221 26.95 26.82 -35.25
N SER A 222 26.47 26.09 -36.27
CA SER A 222 26.97 26.23 -37.64
C SER A 222 26.65 27.60 -38.25
N ASP A 223 25.52 28.19 -37.86
CA ASP A 223 25.07 29.50 -38.34
C ASP A 223 25.75 30.67 -37.58
N GLY A 224 26.67 30.38 -36.65
CA GLY A 224 27.44 31.39 -35.93
C GLY A 224 26.69 32.09 -34.79
N VAL A 225 25.59 31.51 -34.30
CA VAL A 225 24.84 32.07 -33.17
C VAL A 225 25.67 31.97 -31.89
N ALA A 226 25.71 33.05 -31.10
CA ALA A 226 26.47 33.10 -29.85
C ALA A 226 26.02 32.00 -28.87
N ARG A 227 26.98 31.27 -28.27
CA ARG A 227 26.72 30.15 -27.34
C ARG A 227 25.78 30.50 -26.20
N GLU A 228 25.88 31.70 -25.63
CA GLU A 228 24.99 32.14 -24.55
C GLU A 228 23.52 32.19 -24.98
N ASN A 229 23.24 32.56 -26.22
CA ASN A 229 21.87 32.52 -26.75
C ASN A 229 21.41 31.07 -26.95
N ILE A 230 22.27 30.19 -27.46
CA ILE A 230 21.94 28.77 -27.65
C ILE A 230 21.60 28.12 -26.31
N LYS A 231 22.42 28.33 -25.28
CA LYS A 231 22.16 27.82 -23.91
C LYS A 231 20.84 28.34 -23.35
N ARG A 232 20.56 29.63 -23.53
CA ARG A 232 19.32 30.26 -23.04
C ARG A 232 18.06 29.65 -23.64
N TYR A 233 18.08 29.27 -24.92
CA TYR A 233 16.89 28.76 -25.62
C TYR A 233 16.78 27.23 -25.64
N THR A 234 17.91 26.52 -25.61
CA THR A 234 17.95 25.05 -25.65
C THR A 234 18.11 24.41 -24.27
N TYR A 235 18.46 25.22 -23.25
CA TYR A 235 18.77 24.78 -21.89
C TYR A 235 19.91 23.75 -21.80
N LEU A 236 20.74 23.64 -22.85
CA LEU A 236 21.93 22.79 -22.85
C LEU A 236 23.06 23.45 -22.05
N SER A 237 23.82 22.62 -21.32
CA SER A 237 25.03 23.03 -20.61
C SER A 237 26.22 23.19 -21.56
N ASP A 238 27.29 23.87 -21.11
CA ASP A 238 28.52 24.00 -21.90
C ASP A 238 29.13 22.64 -22.25
N SER A 239 29.13 21.70 -21.30
CA SER A 239 29.60 20.32 -21.50
C SER A 239 28.81 19.58 -22.57
N GLU A 240 27.49 19.80 -22.65
CA GLU A 240 26.65 19.19 -23.68
C GLU A 240 26.88 19.82 -25.06
N LEU A 241 27.09 21.13 -25.12
CA LEU A 241 27.43 21.83 -26.37
C LEU A 241 28.83 21.44 -26.89
N ASP A 242 29.81 21.26 -26.01
CA ASP A 242 31.16 20.79 -26.39
C ASP A 242 31.12 19.40 -27.03
N LYS A 243 30.30 18.50 -26.50
CA LYS A 243 30.06 17.17 -27.07
C LYS A 243 29.36 17.19 -28.43
N LEU A 244 28.74 18.31 -28.82
CA LEU A 244 28.11 18.44 -30.14
C LEU A 244 29.09 18.94 -31.21
N LEU A 245 30.24 19.48 -30.81
CA LEU A 245 31.31 20.00 -31.68
C LEU A 245 32.49 19.02 -31.87
N ALA A 246 32.55 17.97 -31.05
CA ALA A 246 33.45 16.83 -31.21
C ALA A 246 32.92 15.85 -32.25
#